data_AF-M3XNG1-F1
#
_entry.id   AF-M3XNG1-F1
#
_cell.length_a   1.000
_cell.length_b   1.000
_cell.length_c   1.000
_cell.angle_alpha   90.00
_cell.angle_beta   90.00
_cell.angle_gamma   90.00
#
_symmetry.space_group_name_H-M   'P 1'
#
loop_
_entity.id
_entity.type
_entity.pdbx_description
1 polymer ?
#
loop_
_entity_poly.entity_id
_entity_poly.type
_entity_poly.pdbx_seq_one_letter_code
_entity_poly.pdbx_strand_id
1 'polypeptide(L)'
;MFLTALLRRNRIPGRQWIGKHRRPRTVSSQAKQNMIRRLEIEAENHYWLSMPYLTAEQEYGHAAGRRAAAFEAIKAASMSKFPPHRFVVDQLDHLNMGQNLQNGIGTSSVTVNRSDESGHFALFPCIPALLSIFFLSLMMLNFVKCFS
;
A
#
# COMPACT_ATOMS: atom_id res chain seq x y z
N MET A 1 -55.40 24.18 -3.83
CA MET A 1 -54.08 23.56 -3.56
C MET A 1 -53.09 23.89 -4.68
N PHE A 2 -52.62 25.14 -4.75
CA PHE A 2 -51.75 25.62 -5.83
C PHE A 2 -50.28 25.22 -5.62
N LEU A 3 -49.83 25.21 -4.36
CA LEU A 3 -48.47 24.84 -3.94
C LEU A 3 -48.09 23.41 -4.35
N THR A 4 -49.02 22.45 -4.26
CA THR A 4 -48.74 21.04 -4.60
C THR A 4 -48.64 20.79 -6.12
N ALA A 5 -49.35 21.57 -6.94
CA ALA A 5 -49.24 21.50 -8.40
C ALA A 5 -47.94 22.14 -8.90
N LEU A 6 -47.49 23.21 -8.24
CA LEU A 6 -46.25 23.91 -8.57
C LEU A 6 -45.01 23.07 -8.23
N LEU A 7 -45.02 22.38 -7.08
CA LEU A 7 -43.94 21.48 -6.66
C LEU A 7 -43.82 20.19 -7.50
N ARG A 8 -44.89 19.77 -8.20
CA ARG A 8 -44.91 18.51 -8.98
C ARG A 8 -44.59 18.69 -10.48
N ARG A 9 -44.32 19.91 -10.94
CA ARG A 9 -44.26 20.25 -12.36
C ARG A 9 -43.06 19.68 -13.13
N ASN A 10 -41.94 19.42 -12.45
CA ASN A 10 -40.69 18.91 -13.06
C ASN A 10 -40.34 17.47 -12.60
N ARG A 11 -41.34 16.63 -12.30
CA ARG A 11 -41.09 15.27 -11.80
C ARG A 11 -40.73 14.32 -12.94
N ILE A 12 -39.53 13.74 -12.89
CA ILE A 12 -39.10 12.68 -13.79
C ILE A 12 -39.75 11.37 -13.34
N PRO A 13 -40.44 10.63 -14.22
CA PRO A 13 -41.08 9.37 -13.85
C PRO A 13 -40.03 8.30 -13.55
N GLY A 14 -40.24 7.53 -12.46
CA GLY A 14 -39.35 6.42 -12.09
C GLY A 14 -37.94 6.86 -11.64
N ARG A 15 -36.91 6.08 -12.01
CA ARG A 15 -35.51 6.34 -11.64
C ARG A 15 -34.86 7.28 -12.66
N GLN A 16 -34.14 8.29 -12.18
CA GLN A 16 -33.61 9.38 -13.01
C GLN A 16 -32.65 8.94 -14.14
N TRP A 17 -31.90 7.85 -13.94
CA TRP A 17 -30.79 7.43 -14.81
C TRP A 17 -31.05 6.11 -15.55
N ILE A 18 -32.23 5.52 -15.39
CA ILE A 18 -32.57 4.17 -15.89
C ILE A 18 -33.99 4.21 -16.48
N GLY A 19 -34.28 3.36 -17.48
CA GLY A 19 -35.60 3.28 -18.13
C GLY A 19 -35.74 4.15 -19.38
N LYS A 20 -36.99 4.31 -19.87
CA LYS A 20 -37.29 5.04 -21.13
C LYS A 20 -37.17 6.56 -20.99
N HIS A 21 -37.68 7.12 -19.91
CA HIS A 21 -37.72 8.58 -19.68
C HIS A 21 -36.66 8.98 -18.65
N ARG A 22 -35.42 9.17 -19.11
CA ARG A 22 -34.27 9.57 -18.28
C ARG A 22 -34.07 11.08 -18.28
N ARG A 23 -33.35 11.60 -17.29
CA ARG A 23 -32.89 12.99 -17.30
C ARG A 23 -31.79 13.17 -18.37
N PRO A 24 -31.91 14.13 -19.29
CA PRO A 24 -30.83 14.43 -20.24
C PRO A 24 -29.60 14.95 -19.48
N ARG A 25 -28.42 14.38 -19.77
CA ARG A 25 -27.13 14.88 -19.28
C ARG A 25 -26.40 15.59 -20.42
N THR A 26 -26.22 16.89 -20.30
CA THR A 26 -25.39 17.66 -21.21
C THR A 26 -23.93 17.54 -20.79
N VAL A 27 -23.03 17.52 -21.78
CA VAL A 27 -21.59 17.48 -21.52
C VAL A 27 -21.11 18.91 -21.34
N SER A 28 -20.53 19.21 -20.18
CA SER A 28 -19.93 20.53 -19.90
C SER A 28 -18.65 20.74 -20.71
N SER A 29 -18.27 22.00 -20.90
CA SER A 29 -16.98 22.36 -21.54
C SER A 29 -15.78 21.78 -20.78
N GLN A 30 -15.83 21.80 -19.44
CA GLN A 30 -14.78 21.22 -18.58
C GLN A 30 -14.63 19.71 -18.80
N ALA A 31 -15.74 18.98 -18.95
CA ALA A 31 -15.68 17.54 -19.24
C ALA A 31 -14.99 17.25 -20.59
N LYS A 32 -15.19 18.12 -21.59
CA LYS A 32 -14.50 18.02 -22.89
C LYS A 32 -13.00 18.29 -22.73
N GLN A 33 -12.60 19.35 -22.03
CA GLN A 33 -11.19 19.67 -21.78
C GLN A 33 -10.48 18.55 -21.01
N ASN A 34 -11.15 17.97 -20.01
CA ASN A 34 -10.61 16.84 -19.27
C ASN A 34 -10.42 15.60 -20.14
N MET A 35 -11.33 15.37 -21.10
CA MET A 35 -11.19 14.28 -22.06
C MET A 35 -10.01 14.53 -23.00
N ILE A 36 -9.88 15.75 -23.55
CA ILE A 36 -8.76 16.11 -24.42
C ILE A 36 -7.42 15.88 -23.72
N ARG A 37 -7.27 16.34 -22.47
CA ARG A 37 -6.04 16.12 -21.69
C ARG A 37 -5.69 14.64 -21.53
N ARG A 38 -6.70 13.78 -21.33
CA ARG A 38 -6.47 12.32 -21.24
C ARG A 38 -6.02 11.74 -22.56
N LEU A 39 -6.63 12.16 -23.66
CA LEU A 39 -6.25 11.72 -25.00
C LEU A 39 -4.84 12.17 -25.37
N GLU A 40 -4.42 13.38 -24.94
CA GLU A 40 -3.05 13.86 -25.11
C GLU A 40 -2.05 12.97 -24.37
N ILE A 41 -2.36 12.58 -23.13
CA ILE A 41 -1.53 11.64 -22.35
C ILE A 41 -1.49 10.26 -23.03
N GLU A 42 -2.61 9.77 -23.53
CA GLU A 42 -2.64 8.50 -24.26
C GLU A 42 -1.80 8.55 -25.53
N ALA A 43 -1.86 9.65 -26.29
CA ALA A 43 -1.03 9.86 -27.47
C ALA A 43 0.47 9.88 -27.14
N GLU A 44 0.85 10.54 -26.04
CA GLU A 44 2.23 10.52 -25.54
C GLU A 44 2.66 9.10 -25.12
N ASN A 45 1.82 8.37 -24.40
CA ASN A 45 2.09 6.98 -24.03
C ASN A 45 2.28 6.08 -25.26
N HIS A 46 1.45 6.26 -26.30
CA HIS A 46 1.59 5.53 -27.56
C HIS A 46 2.94 5.78 -28.23
N TYR A 47 3.41 7.03 -28.22
CA TYR A 47 4.74 7.37 -28.73
C TYR A 47 5.83 6.60 -27.97
N TRP A 48 5.84 6.66 -26.63
CA TRP A 48 6.85 6.00 -25.82
C TRP A 48 6.84 4.47 -25.93
N LEU A 49 5.65 3.87 -26.09
CA LEU A 49 5.50 2.41 -26.21
C LEU A 49 5.77 1.89 -27.63
N SER A 50 5.90 2.76 -28.63
CA SER A 50 6.11 2.36 -30.02
C SER A 50 7.52 1.88 -30.34
N MET A 51 8.50 2.16 -29.46
CA MET A 51 9.93 1.91 -29.70
C MET A 51 10.46 0.89 -28.67
N PRO A 52 10.24 -0.41 -28.86
CA PRO A 52 10.77 -1.43 -27.96
C PRO A 52 12.29 -1.53 -28.07
N TYR A 53 12.96 -1.75 -26.94
CA TYR A 53 14.42 -1.92 -26.88
C TYR A 53 14.88 -3.31 -27.32
N LEU A 54 14.15 -4.36 -26.95
CA LEU A 54 14.42 -5.75 -27.35
C LEU A 54 13.32 -6.27 -28.27
N THR A 55 13.70 -7.15 -29.18
CA THR A 55 12.74 -7.95 -29.94
C THR A 55 12.20 -9.09 -29.08
N ALA A 56 11.02 -9.62 -29.43
CA ALA A 56 10.38 -10.70 -28.68
C ALA A 56 11.26 -11.97 -28.58
N GLU A 57 12.05 -12.25 -29.62
CA GLU A 57 13.00 -13.37 -29.63
C GLU A 57 14.13 -13.19 -28.61
N GLN A 58 14.61 -11.95 -28.44
CA GLN A 58 15.67 -11.62 -27.47
C GLN A 58 15.15 -11.60 -26.03
N GLU A 59 13.89 -11.22 -25.82
CA GLU A 59 13.27 -11.23 -24.49
C GLU A 59 13.01 -12.66 -23.99
N TYR A 60 12.86 -13.62 -24.91
CA TYR A 60 12.51 -14.99 -24.57
C TYR A 60 13.54 -15.62 -23.62
N GLY A 61 13.07 -16.02 -22.43
CA GLY A 61 13.87 -16.73 -21.44
C GLY A 61 14.83 -15.89 -20.60
N HIS A 62 15.08 -14.61 -20.94
CA HIS A 62 16.07 -13.76 -20.25
C HIS A 62 15.86 -13.67 -18.72
N ALA A 63 14.61 -13.64 -18.26
CA ALA A 63 14.27 -13.51 -16.84
C ALA A 63 13.77 -14.82 -16.18
N ALA A 64 13.86 -15.97 -16.86
CA ALA A 64 13.26 -17.22 -16.39
C ALA A 64 13.89 -17.72 -15.07
N GLY A 65 15.22 -17.72 -14.97
CA GLY A 65 15.92 -18.16 -13.75
C GLY A 65 15.55 -17.33 -12.51
N ARG A 66 15.49 -16.00 -12.66
CA ARG A 66 15.08 -15.10 -11.57
C ARG A 66 13.65 -15.37 -11.11
N ARG A 67 12.72 -15.59 -12.05
CA ARG A 67 11.33 -15.93 -11.74
C ARG A 67 11.21 -17.27 -11.00
N ALA A 68 11.98 -18.27 -11.41
CA ALA A 68 12.00 -19.58 -10.75
C ALA A 68 12.51 -19.46 -9.30
N ALA A 69 13.64 -18.78 -9.09
CA ALA A 69 14.19 -18.56 -7.75
C ALA A 69 13.24 -17.78 -6.84
N ALA A 70 12.59 -16.73 -7.36
CA ALA A 70 11.59 -15.98 -6.60
C ALA A 70 10.39 -16.86 -6.22
N PHE A 71 9.96 -17.73 -7.13
CA PHE A 71 8.87 -18.68 -6.86
C PHE A 71 9.25 -19.73 -5.82
N GLU A 72 10.47 -20.30 -5.90
CA GLU A 72 10.98 -21.25 -4.90
C GLU A 72 11.09 -20.61 -3.51
N ALA A 73 11.53 -19.35 -3.42
CA ALA A 73 11.56 -18.62 -2.16
C ALA A 73 10.16 -18.44 -1.54
N ILE A 74 9.16 -18.12 -2.37
CA ILE A 74 7.76 -18.03 -1.92
C ILE A 74 7.26 -19.39 -1.47
N LYS A 75 7.57 -20.47 -2.20
CA LYS A 75 7.20 -21.84 -1.83
C LYS A 75 7.83 -22.22 -0.49
N ALA A 76 9.13 -21.96 -0.30
CA ALA A 76 9.83 -22.21 0.95
C ALA A 76 9.21 -21.44 2.12
N ALA A 77 8.92 -20.15 1.93
CA ALA A 77 8.27 -19.31 2.95
C ALA A 77 6.84 -19.78 3.28
N SER A 78 6.11 -20.28 2.29
CA SER A 78 4.78 -20.86 2.51
C SER A 78 4.84 -22.17 3.30
N MET A 79 5.85 -23.01 3.02
CA MET A 79 6.07 -24.28 3.72
C MET A 79 6.62 -24.07 5.13
N SER A 80 7.37 -23.00 5.37
CA SER A 80 7.90 -22.65 6.69
C SER A 80 6.88 -21.98 7.60
N LYS A 81 5.64 -21.77 7.14
CA LYS A 81 4.57 -21.18 7.97
C LYS A 81 4.06 -22.20 8.98
N PHE A 82 4.78 -22.35 10.08
CA PHE A 82 4.43 -23.19 11.22
C PHE A 82 4.15 -22.33 12.45
N PRO A 83 3.23 -22.72 13.35
CA PRO A 83 3.07 -22.02 14.63
C PRO A 83 4.39 -21.91 15.40
N PRO A 84 4.64 -20.81 16.12
CA PRO A 84 5.88 -20.64 16.86
C PRO A 84 6.00 -21.68 17.99
N HIS A 85 7.23 -22.03 18.32
CA HIS A 85 7.52 -22.90 19.46
C HIS A 85 7.06 -22.23 20.76
N ARG A 86 6.46 -23.02 21.66
CA ARG A 86 6.08 -22.58 23.00
C ARG A 86 7.03 -23.21 24.01
N PHE A 87 7.76 -22.38 24.76
CA PHE A 87 8.69 -22.86 25.77
C PHE A 87 8.03 -22.87 27.15
N VAL A 88 8.44 -23.82 27.99
CA VAL A 88 7.94 -23.95 29.37
C VAL A 88 8.42 -22.78 30.24
N VAL A 89 9.57 -22.19 29.91
CA VAL A 89 10.14 -21.03 30.60
C VAL A 89 9.17 -19.85 30.58
N ASP A 90 8.56 -19.55 29.43
CA ASP A 90 7.55 -18.48 29.29
C ASP A 90 6.34 -18.68 30.22
N GLN A 91 5.99 -19.94 30.54
CA GLN A 91 4.89 -20.28 31.43
C GLN A 91 5.30 -20.18 32.92
N LEU A 92 6.55 -20.49 33.23
CA LEU A 92 7.08 -20.43 34.61
C LEU A 92 7.37 -18.99 35.03
N ASP A 93 7.79 -18.11 34.12
CA ASP A 93 8.02 -16.69 34.40
C ASP A 93 6.75 -15.96 34.87
N HIS A 94 5.58 -16.41 34.42
CA HIS A 94 4.28 -15.91 34.89
C HIS A 94 4.07 -16.13 36.40
N LEU A 95 4.74 -17.12 37.02
CA LEU A 95 4.64 -17.36 38.46
C LEU A 95 5.46 -16.35 39.28
N ASN A 96 6.47 -15.72 38.68
CA ASN A 96 7.34 -14.73 39.33
C ASN A 96 6.68 -13.35 39.47
N MET A 97 5.48 -13.16 38.92
CA MET A 97 4.73 -11.89 39.02
C MET A 97 4.36 -11.53 40.47
N GLY A 98 4.17 -12.52 41.35
CA GLY A 98 3.93 -12.31 42.77
C GLY A 98 5.17 -11.87 43.55
N GLN A 99 6.37 -12.24 43.10
CA GLN A 99 7.64 -11.86 43.75
C GLN A 99 8.07 -10.44 43.33
N ASN A 100 7.84 -10.05 42.07
CA ASN A 100 8.19 -8.69 41.59
C ASN A 100 7.33 -7.58 42.22
N LEU A 101 6.09 -7.88 42.62
CA LEU A 101 5.23 -6.95 43.38
C LEU A 101 5.73 -6.71 44.83
N GLN A 102 6.49 -7.63 45.41
CA GLN A 102 7.10 -7.48 46.73
C GLN A 102 8.46 -6.76 46.66
N ASN A 103 9.20 -6.93 45.56
CA ASN A 103 10.53 -6.35 45.36
C ASN A 103 10.50 -4.89 44.84
N GLY A 104 9.32 -4.30 44.61
CA GLY A 104 9.14 -2.86 44.35
C GLY A 104 9.41 -1.97 45.56
N ILE A 105 9.71 -2.56 46.72
CA ILE A 105 10.18 -1.89 47.93
C ILE A 105 11.59 -2.40 48.25
N GLY A 106 12.56 -2.18 47.35
CA GLY A 106 13.97 -2.40 47.72
C GLY A 106 14.90 -2.79 46.58
N THR A 107 15.81 -1.86 46.30
CA THR A 107 17.17 -2.09 45.81
C THR A 107 17.36 -2.62 44.38
N SER A 108 17.82 -1.68 43.54
CA SER A 108 18.79 -1.89 42.47
C SER A 108 19.73 -3.09 42.68
N SER A 109 19.70 -4.05 41.77
CA SER A 109 20.88 -4.87 41.47
C SER A 109 20.92 -5.27 39.99
N VAL A 110 21.89 -4.64 39.32
CA VAL A 110 22.80 -5.23 38.33
C VAL A 110 22.18 -6.25 37.37
N THR A 111 21.84 -5.76 36.18
CA THR A 111 21.82 -6.59 34.96
C THR A 111 23.23 -7.13 34.70
N VAL A 112 23.44 -8.43 34.96
CA VAL A 112 24.61 -9.14 34.44
C VAL A 112 24.33 -9.43 32.97
N ASN A 113 24.98 -8.66 32.11
CA ASN A 113 25.14 -9.00 30.71
C ASN A 113 25.92 -10.31 30.61
N ARG A 114 25.39 -11.26 29.83
CA ARG A 114 26.14 -12.42 29.34
C ARG A 114 26.00 -12.49 27.81
N SER A 115 26.74 -11.62 27.14
CA SER A 115 27.45 -11.89 25.88
C SER A 115 28.43 -13.06 26.15
N ASP A 116 28.72 -14.05 25.33
CA ASP A 116 28.70 -14.28 23.88
C ASP A 116 28.38 -15.79 23.67
N GLU A 117 27.95 -16.34 22.53
CA GLU A 117 28.61 -16.37 21.22
C GLU A 117 27.56 -16.61 20.12
N SER A 118 27.46 -15.68 19.17
CA SER A 118 27.11 -16.03 17.78
C SER A 118 28.02 -15.22 16.87
N GLY A 119 29.11 -15.86 16.45
CA GLY A 119 29.83 -15.41 15.29
C GLY A 119 28.91 -15.56 14.08
N HIS A 120 28.51 -14.46 13.47
CA HIS A 120 28.53 -14.28 12.02
C HIS A 120 28.33 -12.79 11.69
N PHE A 121 29.28 -12.28 10.92
CA PHE A 121 29.41 -10.92 10.43
C PHE A 121 28.11 -10.38 9.82
N ALA A 122 27.56 -9.32 10.43
CA ALA A 122 26.62 -8.41 9.79
C ALA A 122 27.40 -7.17 9.29
N LEU A 123 27.90 -7.26 8.07
CA LEU A 123 28.22 -6.08 7.27
C LEU A 123 26.92 -5.32 7.00
N PHE A 124 26.88 -4.05 7.43
CA PHE A 124 26.07 -2.91 6.97
C PHE A 124 24.83 -3.18 6.10
N PRO A 125 23.72 -2.50 6.42
CA PRO A 125 23.42 -1.36 5.55
C PRO A 125 23.06 -0.08 6.31
N CYS A 126 23.82 0.97 5.99
CA CYS A 126 23.31 2.33 5.90
C CYS A 126 22.06 2.36 5.01
N ILE A 127 21.23 3.38 5.19
CA ILE A 127 20.03 3.79 4.42
C ILE A 127 18.72 3.46 5.16
N PRO A 128 18.38 4.28 6.17
CA PRO A 128 17.07 4.93 6.08
C PRO A 128 17.16 6.41 6.47
N ALA A 129 17.90 7.20 5.71
CA ALA A 129 17.87 8.66 5.81
C ALA A 129 17.29 9.36 4.56
N LEU A 130 17.14 8.64 3.45
CA LEU A 130 16.60 9.20 2.19
C LEU A 130 15.08 8.99 2.02
N LEU A 131 14.47 8.11 2.80
CA LEU A 131 13.02 7.83 2.73
C LEU A 131 12.16 8.87 3.45
N SER A 132 12.73 9.64 4.39
CA SER A 132 12.00 10.74 5.06
C SER A 132 11.89 11.99 4.16
N ILE A 133 12.89 12.26 3.32
CA ILE A 133 12.90 13.40 2.40
C ILE A 133 11.92 13.17 1.23
N PHE A 134 11.81 11.92 0.74
CA PHE A 134 10.84 11.58 -0.31
C PHE A 134 9.38 11.64 0.19
N PHE A 135 9.12 11.26 1.45
CA PHE A 135 7.77 11.29 2.02
C PHE A 135 7.27 12.72 2.26
N LEU A 136 8.13 13.65 2.69
CA LEU A 136 7.75 15.05 2.84
C LEU A 136 7.56 15.76 1.49
N SER A 137 8.33 15.40 0.45
CA SER A 137 8.17 15.99 -0.90
C SER A 137 6.85 15.55 -1.56
N LEU A 138 6.43 14.29 -1.38
CA LEU A 138 5.18 13.77 -1.94
C LEU A 138 3.92 14.31 -1.24
N MET A 139 4.01 14.70 0.04
CA MET A 139 2.91 15.41 0.72
C MET A 139 2.76 16.86 0.22
N MET A 140 3.85 17.56 -0.06
CA MET A 140 3.79 18.95 -0.53
C MET A 140 3.25 19.07 -1.97
N LEU A 141 3.55 18.10 -2.85
CA LEU A 141 2.96 18.09 -4.20
C LEU A 141 1.46 17.73 -4.23
N ASN A 142 0.96 16.95 -3.27
CA ASN A 142 -0.46 16.66 -3.17
C ASN A 142 -1.27 17.83 -2.57
N PHE A 143 -0.65 18.67 -1.75
CA PHE A 143 -1.31 19.85 -1.18
C PHE A 143 -1.57 20.94 -2.24
N VAL A 144 -0.66 21.13 -3.19
CA VAL A 144 -0.82 22.10 -4.30
C VAL A 144 -1.90 21.68 -5.31
N LYS A 145 -2.16 20.36 -5.45
CA LYS A 145 -3.21 19.83 -6.34
C LYS A 145 -4.63 19.92 -5.77
N CYS A 146 -4.79 20.23 -4.49
CA CYS A 146 -6.10 20.40 -3.84
C CYS A 146 -6.58 21.85 -3.80
N PHE A 147 -5.76 22.83 -4.21
CA PHE A 147 -6.08 24.26 -4.09
C PHE A 147 -6.11 25.02 -5.43
N SER A 148 -6.23 24.32 -6.57
CA SER A 148 -6.46 24.91 -7.90
C SER A 148 -7.65 24.28 -8.61
#